data_AF-A0A2C1K520-F1
#
_entry.id   AF-A0A2C1K520-F1
#
_cell.length_a   1.000
_cell.length_b   1.000
_cell.length_c   1.000
_cell.angle_alpha   90.00
_cell.angle_beta   90.00
_cell.angle_gamma   90.00
#
_symmetry.space_group_name_H-M   'P 1'
#
loop_
_entity.id
_entity.type
_entity.pdbx_description
1 polymer ?
#
loop_
_entity_poly.entity_id
_entity_poly.type
_entity_poly.pdbx_seq_one_letter_code
_entity_poly.pdbx_strand_id
1 'polypeptide(L)'
;MGLFEKTCCPVCKNEALIIPRSNRKKCSQCWAYFGDFVSKSYQHNKRANLLGLPGTLKAEELELQFHKYEKSCALTGSTNLVIDHFICLDTGHGGTYFGNIVFLDRSLHERKGNKNPFDWLRDNTERYSLDKVFRLINDLATQNGLSISEYEQFVRWCYENPQRKKKIMHCSSLEKWRESILTVV
;
A
#
# COMPACT_ATOMS: atom_id res chain seq x y z
N MET A 1 -9.09 -42.61 14.67
CA MET A 1 -7.93 -41.70 14.79
C MET A 1 -7.52 -41.31 13.39
N GLY A 2 -7.71 -40.05 12.98
CA GLY A 2 -7.29 -39.58 11.66
C GLY A 2 -5.79 -39.28 11.66
N LEU A 3 -5.06 -39.88 10.73
CA LEU A 3 -3.63 -39.63 10.53
C LEU A 3 -3.45 -38.16 10.12
N PHE A 4 -2.76 -37.37 10.94
CA PHE A 4 -2.30 -36.05 10.54
C PHE A 4 -1.10 -36.25 9.61
N GLU A 5 -1.27 -36.03 8.31
CA GLU A 5 -0.14 -36.00 7.38
C GLU A 5 0.72 -34.76 7.69
N LYS A 6 1.93 -35.02 8.18
CA LYS A 6 2.96 -33.98 8.28
C LYS A 6 3.32 -33.56 6.86
N THR A 7 3.12 -32.28 6.56
CA THR A 7 3.48 -31.68 5.28
C THR A 7 4.33 -30.44 5.55
N CYS A 8 5.36 -30.24 4.73
CA CYS A 8 6.24 -29.07 4.89
C CYS A 8 5.48 -27.80 4.51
N CYS A 9 5.58 -26.77 5.35
CA CYS A 9 5.04 -25.46 4.99
C CYS A 9 5.79 -24.95 3.75
N PRO A 10 5.10 -24.52 2.67
CA PRO A 10 5.77 -24.06 1.45
C PRO A 10 6.58 -22.78 1.68
N VAL A 11 6.28 -22.03 2.75
CA VAL A 11 6.91 -20.76 3.11
C VAL A 11 8.16 -20.97 3.97
N CYS A 12 8.03 -21.53 5.17
CA CYS A 12 9.17 -21.69 6.07
C CYS A 12 9.91 -23.02 5.94
N LYS A 13 9.44 -23.94 5.09
CA LYS A 13 9.99 -25.29 4.86
C LYS A 13 10.05 -26.20 6.10
N ASN A 14 9.65 -25.72 7.28
CA ASN A 14 9.52 -26.53 8.48
C ASN A 14 8.38 -27.55 8.33
N GLU A 15 8.57 -28.74 8.89
CA GLU A 15 7.48 -29.70 9.10
C GLU A 15 6.44 -29.07 10.01
N ALA A 16 5.18 -29.05 9.56
CA ALA A 16 4.07 -28.56 10.35
C ALA A 16 2.90 -29.53 10.29
N LEU A 17 2.12 -29.57 11.38
CA LEU A 17 0.80 -30.17 11.37
C LEU A 17 -0.12 -29.25 10.55
N ILE A 18 -0.30 -29.55 9.26
CA ILE A 18 -1.34 -28.91 8.47
C ILE A 18 -2.68 -29.55 8.86
N ILE A 19 -3.58 -28.77 9.45
CA ILE A 19 -4.90 -29.28 9.83
C ILE A 19 -5.69 -29.53 8.53
N PRO A 20 -6.05 -30.78 8.20
CA PRO A 20 -6.60 -31.14 6.88
C PRO A 20 -7.99 -30.54 6.62
N ARG A 21 -8.68 -30.04 7.65
CA ARG A 21 -9.96 -29.33 7.52
C ARG A 21 -9.82 -27.85 7.13
N SER A 22 -8.60 -27.33 7.02
CA SER A 22 -8.37 -25.95 6.63
C SER A 22 -7.83 -25.90 5.20
N ASN A 23 -8.42 -25.07 4.34
CA ASN A 23 -7.86 -24.74 3.01
C ASN A 23 -6.49 -23.99 3.10
N ARG A 24 -5.84 -23.99 4.27
CA ARG A 24 -4.64 -23.23 4.54
C ARG A 24 -3.42 -24.03 4.05
N LYS A 25 -2.80 -23.52 2.98
CA LYS A 25 -1.52 -24.04 2.46
C LYS A 25 -0.29 -23.64 3.29
N LYS A 26 -0.43 -22.82 4.34
CA LYS A 26 0.66 -22.30 5.19
C LYS A 26 0.46 -22.77 6.64
N CYS A 27 1.56 -23.02 7.37
CA CYS A 27 1.47 -23.36 8.80
C CYS A 27 0.90 -22.19 9.63
N SER A 28 0.31 -22.49 10.79
CA SER A 28 -0.29 -21.48 11.69
C SER A 28 0.69 -20.37 12.07
N GLN A 29 1.97 -20.72 12.28
CA GLN A 29 3.02 -19.77 12.61
C GLN A 29 3.38 -18.87 11.43
N CYS A 30 3.46 -19.40 10.20
CA CYS A 30 3.59 -18.56 9.00
C CYS A 30 2.35 -17.69 8.78
N TRP A 31 1.15 -18.22 9.03
CA TRP A 31 -0.08 -17.45 8.90
C TRP A 31 -0.15 -16.29 9.91
N ALA A 32 0.31 -16.52 11.15
CA ALA A 32 0.41 -15.51 12.20
C ALA A 32 1.57 -14.51 11.98
N TYR A 33 2.73 -14.98 11.50
CA TYR A 33 3.94 -14.17 11.33
C TYR A 33 3.94 -13.33 10.05
N PHE A 34 3.39 -13.85 8.94
CA PHE A 34 3.31 -13.14 7.66
C PHE A 34 1.99 -12.39 7.44
N GLY A 35 1.11 -12.32 8.45
CA GLY A 35 -0.12 -11.54 8.45
C GLY A 35 -0.89 -11.56 7.13
N ASP A 36 -1.44 -12.72 6.75
CA ASP A 36 -2.22 -13.00 5.54
C ASP A 36 -2.31 -11.86 4.50
N PHE A 37 -1.23 -11.63 3.76
CA PHE A 37 -1.17 -10.62 2.70
C PHE A 37 -2.28 -10.78 1.65
N VAL A 38 -2.80 -12.01 1.46
CA VAL A 38 -3.94 -12.29 0.57
C VAL A 38 -5.21 -11.66 1.13
N SER A 39 -5.51 -11.89 2.41
CA SER A 39 -6.67 -11.28 3.06
C SER A 39 -6.55 -9.76 3.13
N LYS A 40 -5.36 -9.24 3.45
CA LYS A 40 -5.14 -7.79 3.51
C LYS A 40 -5.28 -7.12 2.15
N SER A 41 -4.61 -7.63 1.10
CA SER A 41 -4.74 -7.07 -0.24
C SER A 41 -6.19 -7.13 -0.73
N TYR A 42 -6.89 -8.24 -0.48
CA TYR A 42 -8.32 -8.37 -0.78
C TYR A 42 -9.17 -7.29 -0.09
N GLN A 43 -8.97 -7.06 1.21
CA GLN A 43 -9.73 -6.07 1.97
C GLN A 43 -9.48 -4.64 1.45
N HIS A 44 -8.23 -4.27 1.19
CA HIS A 44 -7.91 -2.94 0.66
C HIS A 44 -8.45 -2.76 -0.78
N ASN A 45 -8.31 -3.77 -1.64
CA ASN A 45 -8.88 -3.74 -2.99
C ASN A 45 -10.39 -3.59 -2.95
N LYS A 46 -11.09 -4.34 -2.08
CA LYS A 46 -12.54 -4.20 -1.88
C LYS A 46 -12.94 -2.78 -1.49
N ARG A 47 -12.20 -2.14 -0.56
CA ARG A 47 -12.47 -0.75 -0.15
C ARG A 47 -12.33 0.23 -1.32
N ALA A 48 -11.28 0.11 -2.14
CA ALA A 48 -11.12 0.95 -3.33
C ALA A 48 -12.21 0.70 -4.38
N ASN A 49 -12.53 -0.56 -4.67
CA ASN A 49 -13.55 -0.95 -5.65
C ASN A 49 -14.94 -0.42 -5.26
N LEU A 50 -15.30 -0.41 -3.97
CA LEU A 50 -16.56 0.16 -3.46
C LEU A 50 -16.71 1.67 -3.71
N LEU A 51 -15.59 2.35 -4.00
CA LEU A 51 -15.51 3.76 -4.34
C LEU A 51 -15.35 3.98 -5.86
N GLY A 52 -15.32 2.91 -6.67
CA GLY A 52 -15.05 2.99 -8.11
C GLY A 52 -13.59 3.25 -8.45
N LEU A 53 -12.67 3.06 -7.48
CA LEU A 53 -11.24 3.24 -7.65
C LEU A 53 -10.55 1.90 -7.97
N PRO A 54 -9.39 1.91 -8.66
CA PRO A 54 -8.58 0.72 -8.88
C PRO A 54 -8.30 -0.06 -7.58
N GLY A 55 -8.56 -1.36 -7.58
CA GLY A 55 -8.22 -2.28 -6.50
C GLY A 55 -7.46 -3.49 -7.04
N THR A 56 -6.19 -3.27 -7.40
CA THR A 56 -5.36 -4.22 -8.16
C THR A 56 -4.13 -4.73 -7.40
N LEU A 57 -3.97 -4.36 -6.13
CA LEU A 57 -2.83 -4.79 -5.32
C LEU A 57 -2.79 -6.32 -5.17
N LYS A 58 -1.67 -6.93 -5.53
CA LYS A 58 -1.41 -8.36 -5.35
C LYS A 58 -0.81 -8.65 -3.98
N ALA A 59 -1.01 -9.87 -3.48
CA ALA A 59 -0.46 -10.27 -2.18
C ALA A 59 1.08 -10.25 -2.20
N GLU A 60 1.67 -10.66 -3.33
CA GLU A 60 3.10 -10.71 -3.58
C GLU A 60 3.71 -9.29 -3.62
N GLU A 61 3.00 -8.32 -4.17
CA GLU A 61 3.41 -6.91 -4.18
C GLU A 61 3.42 -6.31 -2.77
N LEU A 62 2.39 -6.65 -1.97
CA LEU A 62 2.32 -6.22 -0.58
C LEU A 62 3.42 -6.87 0.27
N GLU A 63 3.70 -8.17 0.05
CA GLU A 63 4.80 -8.88 0.69
C GLU A 63 6.16 -8.27 0.29
N LEU A 64 6.36 -7.98 -0.99
CA LEU A 64 7.57 -7.31 -1.49
C LEU A 64 7.78 -5.95 -0.80
N GLN A 65 6.73 -5.13 -0.68
CA GLN A 65 6.81 -3.83 -0.01
C GLN A 65 7.16 -3.98 1.48
N PHE A 66 6.62 -5.00 2.16
CA PHE A 66 6.92 -5.30 3.56
C PHE A 66 8.39 -5.67 3.76
N HIS A 67 8.94 -6.50 2.88
CA HIS A 67 10.34 -6.93 2.94
C HIS A 67 11.32 -5.86 2.48
N LYS A 68 10.95 -4.99 1.54
CA LYS A 68 11.77 -3.88 1.02
C LYS A 68 12.25 -2.93 2.13
N TYR A 69 11.42 -2.73 3.15
CA TYR A 69 11.74 -1.91 4.33
C TYR A 69 12.03 -2.76 5.57
N GLU A 70 12.55 -3.97 5.37
CA GLU A 70 13.01 -4.85 6.46
C GLU A 70 11.94 -5.10 7.53
N LYS A 71 10.67 -5.24 7.10
CA LYS A 71 9.50 -5.44 7.99
C LYS A 71 9.30 -4.27 8.95
N SER A 72 9.64 -3.06 8.53
CA SER A 72 9.58 -1.84 9.34
C SER A 72 8.95 -0.67 8.57
N CYS A 73 8.66 0.40 9.28
CA CYS A 73 8.06 1.60 8.71
C CYS A 73 9.08 2.29 7.80
N ALA A 74 8.66 2.61 6.58
CA ALA A 74 9.53 3.27 5.61
C ALA A 74 10.12 4.60 6.12
N LEU A 75 9.43 5.31 7.03
CA LEU A 75 9.85 6.61 7.57
C LEU A 75 10.60 6.51 8.91
N THR A 76 10.19 5.61 9.81
CA THR A 76 10.73 5.59 11.19
C THR A 76 11.57 4.36 11.51
N GLY A 77 11.37 3.24 10.79
CA GLY A 77 11.91 1.93 11.18
C GLY A 77 11.13 1.24 12.32
N SER A 78 10.00 1.80 12.76
CA SER A 78 9.09 1.14 13.72
C SER A 78 8.55 -0.18 13.16
N THR A 79 8.27 -1.16 14.02
CA THR A 79 7.61 -2.42 13.66
C THR A 79 6.10 -2.43 13.93
N ASN A 80 5.55 -1.35 14.51
CA ASN A 80 4.11 -1.19 14.73
C ASN A 80 3.41 -0.70 13.45
N LEU A 81 3.22 -1.62 12.51
CA LEU A 81 2.87 -1.28 11.13
C LEU A 81 1.38 -1.35 10.80
N VAL A 82 0.97 -0.43 9.94
CA VAL A 82 -0.31 -0.44 9.24
C VAL A 82 -0.08 -0.18 7.74
N ILE A 83 -1.00 -0.68 6.92
CA ILE A 83 -1.01 -0.43 5.47
C ILE A 83 -1.73 0.89 5.24
N ASP A 84 -1.02 1.86 4.66
CA ASP A 84 -1.53 3.19 4.35
C ASP A 84 -1.61 3.42 2.85
N HIS A 85 -2.58 4.24 2.44
CA HIS A 85 -2.73 4.77 1.10
C HIS A 85 -2.04 6.13 1.02
N PHE A 86 -0.96 6.25 0.25
CA PHE A 86 -0.19 7.48 0.17
C PHE A 86 -1.07 8.65 -0.33
N ILE A 87 -1.76 8.42 -1.45
CA ILE A 87 -2.92 9.18 -1.91
C ILE A 87 -4.17 8.56 -1.29
N CYS A 88 -4.85 9.31 -0.42
CA CYS A 88 -6.00 8.80 0.33
C CYS A 88 -7.18 8.48 -0.59
N LEU A 89 -7.94 7.42 -0.26
CA LEU A 89 -9.10 7.01 -1.06
C LEU A 89 -10.23 8.07 -1.09
N ASP A 90 -10.31 8.95 -0.10
CA ASP A 90 -11.33 10.00 -0.01
C ASP A 90 -11.10 11.15 -1.01
N THR A 91 -9.89 11.25 -1.58
CA THR A 91 -9.64 12.12 -2.74
C THR A 91 -10.45 11.72 -3.97
N GLY A 92 -10.94 10.48 -4.03
CA GLY A 92 -11.53 9.93 -5.27
C GLY A 92 -10.49 9.66 -6.36
N HIS A 93 -9.21 9.63 -6.00
CA HIS A 93 -8.08 9.34 -6.87
C HIS A 93 -7.20 8.23 -6.33
N GLY A 94 -6.26 7.78 -7.17
CA GLY A 94 -5.33 6.70 -6.84
C GLY A 94 -6.05 5.36 -6.80
N GLY A 95 -6.32 4.86 -5.59
CA GLY A 95 -6.87 3.52 -5.36
C GLY A 95 -5.92 2.62 -4.55
N THR A 96 -6.18 1.32 -4.55
CA THR A 96 -5.32 0.31 -3.95
C THR A 96 -4.51 -0.40 -5.03
N TYR A 97 -3.24 -0.02 -5.16
CA TYR A 97 -2.27 -0.64 -6.07
C TYR A 97 -0.86 -0.45 -5.51
N PHE A 98 0.13 -1.17 -6.03
CA PHE A 98 1.50 -1.20 -5.50
C PHE A 98 2.11 0.20 -5.30
N GLY A 99 2.01 1.08 -6.31
CA GLY A 99 2.53 2.45 -6.27
C GLY A 99 1.74 3.45 -5.42
N ASN A 100 0.75 3.01 -4.65
CA ASN A 100 0.02 3.86 -3.71
C ASN A 100 -0.06 3.27 -2.29
N ILE A 101 0.65 2.17 -2.03
CA ILE A 101 0.60 1.46 -0.76
C ILE A 101 1.94 1.51 -0.04
N VAL A 102 1.90 1.86 1.24
CA VAL A 102 3.09 1.97 2.08
C VAL A 102 2.84 1.33 3.45
N PHE A 103 3.89 0.82 4.08
CA PHE A 103 3.85 0.44 5.49
C PHE A 103 4.30 1.60 6.34
N LEU A 104 3.38 2.15 7.12
CA LEU A 104 3.64 3.24 8.06
C LEU A 104 3.49 2.77 9.50
N ASP A 105 4.22 3.44 10.38
CA ASP A 105 3.96 3.36 11.81
C ASP A 105 2.52 3.81 12.10
N ARG A 106 1.84 3.08 12.97
CA ARG A 106 0.44 3.35 13.33
C ARG A 106 0.21 4.79 13.78
N SER A 107 1.12 5.36 14.58
CA SER A 107 0.98 6.73 15.07
C SER A 107 1.14 7.77 13.96
N LEU A 108 2.00 7.49 12.96
CA LEU A 108 2.15 8.34 11.79
C LEU A 108 0.92 8.28 10.89
N HIS A 109 0.38 7.09 10.66
CA HIS A 109 -0.86 6.90 9.90
C HIS A 109 -2.02 7.71 10.52
N GLU A 110 -2.22 7.60 11.83
CA GLU A 110 -3.26 8.34 12.56
C GLU A 110 -3.08 9.87 12.45
N ARG A 111 -1.83 10.36 12.53
CA ARG A 111 -1.53 11.80 12.43
C ARG A 111 -1.63 12.36 11.01
N LYS A 112 -1.24 11.56 10.02
CA LYS A 112 -1.37 11.88 8.60
C LYS A 112 -2.86 12.00 8.25
N GLY A 113 -3.65 11.02 8.65
CA GLY A 113 -5.07 10.96 8.31
C GLY A 113 -5.28 11.11 6.81
N ASN A 114 -6.16 12.04 6.42
CA ASN A 114 -6.46 12.36 5.02
C ASN A 114 -5.72 13.59 4.48
N LYS A 115 -4.66 14.05 5.14
CA LYS A 115 -3.85 15.16 4.64
C LYS A 115 -3.08 14.76 3.39
N ASN A 116 -2.80 15.75 2.53
CA ASN A 116 -1.83 15.60 1.46
C ASN A 116 -0.50 15.10 2.06
N PRO A 117 0.06 13.98 1.58
CA PRO A 117 1.24 13.39 2.18
C PRO A 117 2.47 14.28 2.06
N PHE A 118 2.61 15.08 1.00
CA PHE A 118 3.75 16.00 0.86
C PHE A 118 3.66 17.17 1.84
N ASP A 119 2.47 17.72 2.04
CA ASP A 119 2.28 18.77 3.06
C ASP A 119 2.50 18.20 4.47
N TRP A 120 1.94 17.02 4.76
CA TRP A 120 2.18 16.34 6.03
C TRP A 120 3.67 16.04 6.26
N LEU A 121 4.38 15.58 5.21
CA LEU A 121 5.80 15.28 5.28
C LEU A 121 6.66 16.53 5.54
N ARG A 122 6.28 17.66 4.95
CA ARG A 122 6.96 18.95 5.17
C ARG A 122 6.74 19.45 6.60
N ASP A 123 5.53 19.28 7.13
CA ASP A 123 5.13 19.85 8.43
C ASP A 123 5.55 18.97 9.63
N ASN A 124 6.12 17.79 9.41
CA ASN A 124 6.45 16.81 10.46
C ASN A 124 7.89 16.26 10.35
N THR A 125 8.83 17.06 9.82
CA THR A 125 10.23 16.66 9.56
C THR A 125 10.99 16.18 10.80
N GLU A 126 10.53 16.53 12.01
CA GLU A 126 11.12 16.06 13.26
C GLU A 126 10.89 14.56 13.54
N ARG A 127 10.01 13.90 12.79
CA ARG A 127 9.58 12.51 13.06
C ARG A 127 10.35 11.45 12.30
N TYR A 128 11.16 11.84 11.31
CA TYR A 128 11.85 10.92 10.41
C TYR A 128 13.09 11.57 9.80
N SER A 129 13.97 10.75 9.25
CA SER A 129 15.12 11.23 8.46
C SER A 129 14.66 11.63 7.05
N LEU A 130 15.23 12.72 6.52
CA LEU A 130 15.02 13.15 5.14
C LEU A 130 15.45 12.08 4.12
N ASP A 131 16.48 11.29 4.42
CA ASP A 131 16.93 10.21 3.51
C ASP A 131 15.86 9.12 3.38
N LYS A 132 15.15 8.81 4.46
CA LYS A 132 14.06 7.84 4.46
C LYS A 132 12.85 8.37 3.69
N VAL A 133 12.55 9.66 3.83
CA VAL A 133 11.52 10.34 3.03
C VAL A 133 11.90 10.28 1.55
N PHE A 134 13.11 10.71 1.20
CA PHE A 134 13.58 10.73 -0.19
C PHE A 134 13.53 9.33 -0.81
N ARG A 135 14.00 8.30 -0.10
CA ARG A 135 13.90 6.90 -0.55
C ARG A 135 12.46 6.49 -0.82
N LEU A 136 11.55 6.76 0.12
CA LEU A 136 10.12 6.42 -0.05
C LEU A 136 9.50 7.13 -1.25
N ILE A 137 9.74 8.43 -1.41
CA ILE A 137 9.19 9.22 -2.52
C ILE A 137 9.77 8.76 -3.85
N ASN A 138 11.07 8.53 -3.93
CA ASN A 138 11.72 8.01 -5.13
C ASN A 138 11.15 6.65 -5.54
N ASP A 139 10.92 5.78 -4.56
CA ASP A 139 10.32 4.46 -4.78
C ASP A 139 8.90 4.57 -5.34
N LEU A 140 8.06 5.40 -4.74
CA LEU A 140 6.68 5.62 -5.19
C LEU A 140 6.64 6.28 -6.57
N ALA A 141 7.49 7.28 -6.83
CA ALA A 141 7.61 7.93 -8.13
C ALA A 141 7.99 6.91 -9.22
N THR A 142 9.01 6.08 -8.95
CA THR A 142 9.45 5.01 -9.85
C THR A 142 8.34 4.00 -10.12
N GLN A 143 7.59 3.60 -9.09
CA GLN A 143 6.45 2.67 -9.22
C GLN A 143 5.29 3.23 -10.06
N ASN A 144 5.19 4.56 -10.17
CA ASN A 144 4.20 5.23 -11.03
C ASN A 144 4.80 5.67 -12.38
N GLY A 145 6.07 5.36 -12.66
CA GLY A 145 6.75 5.76 -13.90
C GLY A 145 6.91 7.27 -14.04
N LEU A 146 7.19 7.96 -12.91
CA LEU A 146 7.36 9.41 -12.83
C LEU A 146 8.71 9.75 -12.17
N SER A 147 9.23 10.93 -12.46
CA SER A 147 10.23 11.58 -11.61
C SER A 147 9.63 11.99 -10.26
N ILE A 148 10.48 12.30 -9.27
CA ILE A 148 10.04 12.79 -7.96
C ILE A 148 9.17 14.05 -8.09
N SER A 149 9.58 15.00 -8.93
CA SER A 149 8.84 16.26 -9.15
C SER A 149 7.47 16.01 -9.79
N GLU A 150 7.42 15.17 -10.82
CA GLU A 150 6.15 14.78 -11.45
C GLU A 150 5.24 14.03 -10.49
N TYR A 151 5.79 13.15 -9.65
CA TYR A 151 5.01 12.43 -8.65
C TYR A 151 4.42 13.38 -7.60
N GLU A 152 5.19 14.38 -7.14
CA GLU A 152 4.65 15.41 -6.25
C GLU A 152 3.50 16.18 -6.91
N GLN A 153 3.68 16.64 -8.15
CA GLN A 153 2.64 17.35 -8.90
C GLN A 153 1.39 16.49 -9.09
N PHE A 154 1.56 15.21 -9.45
CA PHE A 154 0.47 14.25 -9.58
C PHE A 154 -0.30 14.08 -8.25
N VAL A 155 0.41 13.91 -7.14
CA VAL A 155 -0.22 13.75 -5.83
C VAL A 155 -0.95 15.02 -5.44
N ARG A 156 -0.35 16.20 -5.59
CA ARG A 156 -1.02 17.49 -5.30
C ARG A 156 -2.28 17.67 -6.14
N TRP A 157 -2.21 17.38 -7.44
CA TRP A 157 -3.36 17.41 -8.33
C TRP A 157 -4.51 16.52 -7.84
N CYS A 158 -4.22 15.32 -7.33
CA CYS A 158 -5.24 14.43 -6.76
C CYS A 158 -5.99 15.05 -5.57
N TYR A 159 -5.31 15.84 -4.73
CA TYR A 159 -5.93 16.52 -3.57
C TYR A 159 -6.66 17.81 -3.98
N GLU A 160 -6.21 18.48 -5.04
CA GLU A 160 -6.82 19.72 -5.56
C GLU A 160 -8.06 19.44 -6.42
N ASN A 161 -8.19 18.24 -6.99
CA ASN A 161 -9.26 17.88 -7.93
C ASN A 161 -10.17 16.73 -7.46
N PRO A 162 -10.69 16.73 -6.22
CA PRO A 162 -11.31 15.56 -5.61
C PRO A 162 -12.55 15.04 -6.37
N GLN A 163 -12.60 13.73 -6.62
CA GLN A 163 -13.74 13.06 -7.29
C GLN A 163 -14.72 12.47 -6.26
N ARG A 164 -15.59 13.33 -5.73
CA ARG A 164 -16.53 12.97 -4.66
C ARG A 164 -17.71 12.09 -5.10
N LYS A 165 -17.96 11.94 -6.40
CA LYS A 165 -19.07 11.13 -6.93
C LYS A 165 -18.56 9.73 -7.29
N LYS A 166 -19.27 8.69 -6.83
CA LYS A 166 -19.05 7.30 -7.26
C LYS A 166 -19.37 7.18 -8.75
N LYS A 167 -18.38 7.43 -9.60
CA LYS A 167 -18.43 7.10 -11.03
C LYS A 167 -17.37 6.03 -11.25
N ILE A 168 -17.73 4.98 -11.98
CA ILE A 168 -16.75 3.98 -12.40
C ILE A 168 -15.66 4.72 -13.18
N MET A 169 -14.42 4.60 -12.74
CA MET A 169 -13.29 5.22 -13.41
C MET A 169 -12.93 4.39 -14.65
N HIS A 170 -13.06 4.98 -15.84
CA HIS A 170 -12.71 4.32 -17.10
C HIS A 170 -11.22 4.46 -17.47
N CYS A 171 -10.52 5.41 -16.84
CA CYS A 171 -9.07 5.64 -16.97
C CYS A 171 -8.47 5.89 -15.58
N SER A 172 -7.19 5.60 -15.40
CA SER A 172 -6.46 5.80 -14.15
C SER A 172 -6.37 7.28 -13.77
N SER A 173 -6.14 7.57 -12.48
CA SER A 173 -5.91 8.95 -12.03
C SER A 173 -4.66 9.56 -12.69
N LEU A 174 -3.66 8.72 -12.98
CA LEU A 174 -2.42 9.15 -13.62
C LEU A 174 -2.65 9.61 -15.07
N GLU A 175 -3.47 8.89 -15.83
CA GLU A 175 -3.85 9.28 -17.19
C GLU A 175 -4.62 10.60 -17.20
N LYS A 176 -5.59 10.78 -16.29
CA LYS A 176 -6.32 12.05 -16.16
C LYS A 176 -5.40 13.24 -15.84
N TRP A 177 -4.43 13.03 -14.95
CA TRP A 177 -3.45 14.07 -14.64
C TRP A 177 -2.59 14.41 -15.87
N ARG A 178 -2.10 13.40 -16.60
CA ARG A 178 -1.35 13.60 -17.84
C ARG A 178 -2.16 14.34 -18.90
N GLU A 179 -3.44 14.04 -19.05
CA GLU A 179 -4.33 14.79 -19.95
C GLU A 179 -4.49 16.25 -19.49
N SER A 180 -4.64 16.48 -18.18
CA SER A 180 -4.84 17.82 -17.63
C SER A 180 -3.64 18.76 -17.84
N ILE A 181 -2.41 18.23 -17.85
CA ILE A 181 -1.21 19.03 -18.13
C ILE A 181 -1.02 19.29 -19.64
N LEU A 182 -1.51 18.40 -20.50
CA LEU A 182 -1.46 18.59 -21.95
C LEU A 182 -2.46 19.63 -22.45
N THR A 183 -3.59 19.81 -21.76
CA THR A 183 -4.61 20.82 -22.11
C THR A 183 -4.24 22.26 -21.73
N VAL A 184 -3.10 22.48 -21.08
CA VAL A 184 -2.61 23.79 -20.62
C VAL A 184 -1.54 24.37 -21.57
N VAL A 185 -1.22 23.67 -22.67
CA VAL A 185 -0.27 24.11 -23.71
C VAL A 185 -0.99 24.63 -24.95
#